data_AF-A0A924GM51-F1
#
_entry.id   AF-A0A924GM51-F1
#
_cell.length_a   1.000
_cell.length_b   1.000
_cell.length_c   1.000
_cell.angle_alpha   90.00
_cell.angle_beta   90.00
_cell.angle_gamma   90.00
#
_symmetry.space_group_name_H-M   'P 1'
#
loop_
_entity.id
_entity.type
_entity.pdbx_description
1 polymer ?
#
loop_
_entity_poly.entity_id
_entity_poly.type
_entity_poly.pdbx_seq_one_letter_code
_entity_poly.pdbx_strand_id
1 'polypeptide(L)'
;MTTMTPPDARAFWKALMDNASALIADAHLLLNAGSFGRARSLAVLAQEELGKAIWIYDSFSLSWTTGAEEPLMVDRLAKHGRDHVQKFLEAFVFGDALAPFWGDYESIEGPRDDESWEEVAQRRRSEAEAAAKDANLAKQSGFYVDRDKSGAISSPTEIEAEQIGEDLQVAAQVVEMLLIRDHSRMKLDAQTEYDSTHAQQFRLLPISHPEDWAAASNEFKLGPTGGYPDELGSDAWVGRVLRLVRSSQLAQMRRPATGRCRS
;
A
#
# COMPACT_ATOMS: atom_id res chain seq x y z
N MET A 1 5.77 22.00 14.44
CA MET A 1 6.36 20.72 14.92
C MET A 1 5.22 19.86 15.40
N THR A 2 5.22 18.58 15.04
CA THR A 2 4.22 17.62 15.51
C THR A 2 4.94 16.63 16.40
N THR A 3 4.84 16.83 17.71
CA THR A 3 5.38 15.94 18.74
C THR A 3 4.26 15.02 19.21
N MET A 4 4.54 13.73 19.37
CA MET A 4 3.55 12.74 19.81
C MET A 4 4.18 11.78 20.82
N THR A 5 3.38 11.25 21.74
CA THR A 5 3.78 10.11 22.57
C THR A 5 3.71 8.82 21.74
N PRO A 6 4.46 7.76 22.09
CA PRO A 6 4.37 6.48 21.39
C PRO A 6 2.94 5.88 21.34
N PRO A 7 2.12 5.94 22.42
CA PRO A 7 0.71 5.53 22.36
C PRO A 7 -0.13 6.36 21.37
N ASP A 8 0.00 7.69 21.38
CA ASP A 8 -0.74 8.56 20.44
C ASP A 8 -0.33 8.29 18.99
N ALA A 9 0.97 8.10 18.75
CA ALA A 9 1.50 7.76 17.45
C ALA A 9 0.98 6.39 16.97
N ARG A 10 0.87 5.40 17.86
CA ARG A 10 0.32 4.08 17.53
C ARG A 10 -1.15 4.18 17.14
N ALA A 11 -1.95 4.89 17.94
CA ALA A 11 -3.37 5.11 17.66
C ALA A 11 -3.56 5.83 16.31
N PHE A 12 -2.76 6.86 16.04
CA PHE A 12 -2.81 7.59 14.78
C PHE A 12 -2.37 6.72 13.59
N TRP A 13 -1.29 5.96 13.72
CA TRP A 13 -0.83 5.03 12.69
C TRP A 13 -1.90 3.99 12.35
N LYS A 14 -2.56 3.38 13.34
CA LYS A 14 -3.66 2.44 13.10
C LYS A 14 -4.84 3.08 12.39
N ALA A 15 -5.19 4.32 12.75
CA ALA A 15 -6.25 5.06 12.06
C ALA A 15 -5.90 5.34 10.59
N LEU A 16 -4.64 5.68 10.29
CA LEU A 16 -4.17 5.85 8.91
C LEU A 16 -4.25 4.53 8.12
N MET A 17 -3.80 3.42 8.70
CA MET A 17 -3.85 2.10 8.04
C MET A 17 -5.28 1.57 7.85
N ASP A 18 -6.16 1.83 8.80
CA ASP A 18 -7.59 1.50 8.66
C ASP A 18 -8.23 2.31 7.54
N ASN A 19 -7.99 3.63 7.49
CA ASN A 19 -8.49 4.49 6.43
C ASN A 19 -7.91 4.10 5.06
N ALA A 20 -6.61 3.84 4.95
CA ALA A 20 -5.98 3.41 3.69
C ALA A 20 -6.59 2.11 3.16
N SER A 21 -6.75 1.10 4.01
CA SER A 21 -7.35 -0.18 3.60
C SER A 21 -8.85 -0.08 3.31
N ALA A 22 -9.60 0.80 3.99
CA ALA A 22 -10.99 1.09 3.65
C ALA A 22 -11.13 1.78 2.29
N LEU A 23 -10.27 2.78 2.01
CA LEU A 23 -10.24 3.47 0.71
C LEU A 23 -9.95 2.50 -0.45
N ILE A 24 -9.05 1.52 -0.26
CA ILE A 24 -8.79 0.46 -1.25
C ILE A 24 -10.03 -0.42 -1.47
N ALA A 25 -10.71 -0.82 -0.39
CA ALA A 25 -11.93 -1.62 -0.50
C ALA A 25 -13.05 -0.86 -1.24
N ASP A 26 -13.24 0.42 -0.92
CA ASP A 26 -14.21 1.29 -1.58
C ASP A 26 -13.85 1.52 -3.05
N ALA A 27 -12.56 1.73 -3.36
CA ALA A 27 -12.06 1.84 -4.72
C ALA A 27 -12.40 0.58 -5.53
N HIS A 28 -12.25 -0.61 -4.93
CA HIS A 28 -12.60 -1.88 -5.57
C HIS A 28 -14.10 -1.99 -5.87
N LEU A 29 -14.95 -1.58 -4.93
CA LEU A 29 -16.41 -1.54 -5.16
C LEU A 29 -16.77 -0.59 -6.31
N LEU A 30 -16.16 0.59 -6.36
CA LEU A 30 -16.40 1.57 -7.42
C LEU A 30 -15.86 1.10 -8.78
N LEU A 31 -14.73 0.40 -8.81
CA LEU A 31 -14.19 -0.22 -10.02
C LEU A 31 -15.19 -1.24 -10.58
N ASN A 32 -15.71 -2.12 -9.74
CA ASN A 32 -16.72 -3.12 -10.14
C ASN A 32 -18.05 -2.49 -10.61
N ALA A 33 -18.36 -1.28 -10.13
CA ALA A 33 -19.53 -0.51 -10.55
C ALA A 33 -19.28 0.35 -11.81
N GLY A 34 -18.08 0.30 -12.42
CA GLY A 34 -17.72 1.09 -13.59
C GLY A 34 -17.43 2.57 -13.30
N SER A 35 -17.27 2.96 -12.02
CA SER A 35 -16.92 4.33 -11.63
C SER A 35 -15.39 4.51 -11.58
N PHE A 36 -14.75 4.30 -12.73
CA PHE A 36 -13.29 4.23 -12.92
C PHE A 36 -12.54 5.43 -12.36
N GLY A 37 -12.94 6.66 -12.72
CA GLY A 37 -12.30 7.88 -12.21
C GLY A 37 -12.23 7.92 -10.69
N ARG A 38 -13.37 7.66 -10.01
CA ARG A 38 -13.42 7.66 -8.55
C ARG A 38 -12.62 6.52 -7.93
N ALA A 39 -12.67 5.33 -8.54
CA ALA A 39 -11.87 4.18 -8.06
C ALA A 39 -10.37 4.53 -8.06
N ARG A 40 -9.87 5.09 -9.16
CA ARG A 40 -8.48 5.56 -9.27
C ARG A 40 -8.16 6.63 -8.22
N SER A 41 -9.03 7.63 -8.04
CA SER A 41 -8.79 8.68 -7.05
C SER A 41 -8.76 8.16 -5.61
N LEU A 42 -9.60 7.18 -5.26
CA LEU A 42 -9.57 6.55 -3.93
C LEU A 42 -8.29 5.72 -3.72
N ALA A 43 -7.79 5.03 -4.74
CA ALA A 43 -6.51 4.34 -4.68
C ALA A 43 -5.34 5.31 -4.39
N VAL A 44 -5.31 6.47 -5.07
CA VAL A 44 -4.31 7.52 -4.81
C VAL A 44 -4.43 8.06 -3.39
N LEU A 45 -5.65 8.31 -2.91
CA LEU A 45 -5.87 8.75 -1.53
C LEU A 45 -5.37 7.72 -0.51
N ALA A 46 -5.59 6.42 -0.75
CA ALA A 46 -5.07 5.36 0.11
C ALA A 46 -3.53 5.40 0.19
N GLN A 47 -2.86 5.63 -0.93
CA GLN A 47 -1.40 5.78 -0.96
C GLN A 47 -0.93 7.06 -0.25
N GLU A 48 -1.69 8.16 -0.32
CA GLU A 48 -1.38 9.35 0.49
C GLU A 48 -1.51 9.10 2.01
N GLU A 49 -2.51 8.32 2.43
CA GLU A 49 -2.67 7.90 3.82
C GLU A 49 -1.51 7.00 4.26
N LEU A 50 -1.10 6.07 3.39
CA LEU A 50 0.07 5.23 3.59
C LEU A 50 1.36 6.05 3.74
N GLY A 51 1.58 7.08 2.91
CA GLY A 51 2.75 7.97 3.02
C GLY A 51 2.88 8.61 4.41
N LYS A 52 1.75 9.07 4.98
CA LYS A 52 1.74 9.55 6.37
C LYS A 52 2.05 8.43 7.36
N ALA A 53 1.48 7.23 7.15
CA ALA A 53 1.69 6.10 8.03
C ALA A 53 3.18 5.67 8.05
N ILE A 54 3.87 5.71 6.92
CA ILE A 54 5.31 5.44 6.82
C ILE A 54 6.11 6.43 7.68
N TRP A 55 5.81 7.73 7.61
CA TRP A 55 6.50 8.73 8.43
C TRP A 55 6.34 8.47 9.94
N ILE A 56 5.13 8.11 10.39
CA ILE A 56 4.91 7.75 11.80
C ILE A 56 5.66 6.46 12.15
N TYR A 57 5.58 5.44 11.29
CA TYR A 57 6.18 4.14 11.51
C TYR A 57 7.71 4.23 11.64
N ASP A 58 8.37 4.95 10.74
CA ASP A 58 9.82 5.14 10.78
C ASP A 58 10.28 5.85 12.06
N SER A 59 9.48 6.81 12.56
CA SER A 59 9.81 7.54 13.79
C SER A 59 9.61 6.69 15.05
N PHE A 60 8.56 5.86 15.11
CA PHE A 60 8.12 5.23 16.36
C PHE A 60 8.29 3.71 16.44
N SER A 61 8.64 3.03 15.35
CA SER A 61 8.73 1.55 15.34
C SER A 61 9.65 1.00 16.43
N LEU A 62 10.79 1.65 16.71
CA LEU A 62 11.67 1.25 17.81
C LEU A 62 11.00 1.44 19.17
N SER A 63 10.39 2.60 19.43
CA SER A 63 9.71 2.86 20.70
C SER A 63 8.56 1.88 20.96
N TRP A 64 7.79 1.54 19.92
CA TRP A 64 6.74 0.52 20.03
C TRP A 64 7.28 -0.89 20.27
N THR A 65 8.50 -1.17 19.81
CA THR A 65 9.16 -2.47 20.03
C THR A 65 9.69 -2.58 21.45
N THR A 66 10.32 -1.54 21.98
CA THR A 66 10.94 -1.55 23.32
C THR A 66 9.99 -1.15 24.45
N GLY A 67 8.84 -0.56 24.14
CA GLY A 67 7.94 0.03 25.13
C GLY A 67 8.44 1.37 25.68
N ALA A 68 9.35 2.05 24.98
CA ALA A 68 9.74 3.42 25.34
C ALA A 68 8.53 4.36 25.27
N GLU A 69 8.49 5.33 26.18
CA GLU A 69 7.36 6.26 26.35
C GLU A 69 7.74 7.70 25.94
N GLU A 70 9.02 7.95 25.66
CA GLU A 70 9.53 9.27 25.33
C GLU A 70 8.85 9.84 24.08
N PRO A 71 8.30 11.07 24.13
CA PRO A 71 7.73 11.71 22.97
C PRO A 71 8.78 11.95 21.88
N LEU A 72 8.40 11.68 20.63
CA LEU A 72 9.26 11.92 19.46
C LEU A 72 8.61 12.96 18.54
N MET A 73 9.47 13.64 17.78
CA MET A 73 9.06 14.60 16.76
C MET A 73 8.96 13.91 15.40
N VAL A 74 7.88 14.16 14.68
CA VAL A 74 7.72 13.71 13.29
C VAL A 74 7.82 14.91 12.34
N ASP A 75 9.04 15.34 12.05
CA ASP A 75 9.31 16.53 11.24
C ASP A 75 8.69 16.45 9.84
N ARG A 76 8.75 15.27 9.22
CA ARG A 76 8.16 15.02 7.90
C ARG A 76 6.66 15.29 7.90
N LEU A 77 5.95 14.85 8.92
CA LEU A 77 4.51 15.10 9.05
C LEU A 77 4.21 16.60 9.24
N ALA A 78 5.00 17.31 10.06
CA ALA A 78 4.80 18.74 10.26
C ALA A 78 5.04 19.55 8.98
N LYS A 79 6.05 19.15 8.18
CA LYS A 79 6.46 19.85 6.96
C LYS A 79 5.58 19.49 5.75
N HIS A 80 5.21 18.23 5.62
CA HIS A 80 4.61 17.67 4.40
C HIS A 80 3.23 17.03 4.62
N GLY A 81 2.66 17.05 5.83
CA GLY A 81 1.36 16.43 6.13
C GLY A 81 0.19 16.94 5.29
N ARG A 82 0.28 18.15 4.74
CA ARG A 82 -0.71 18.75 3.83
C ARG A 82 -0.30 18.71 2.36
N ASP A 83 0.89 18.21 2.05
CA ASP A 83 1.43 18.12 0.70
C ASP A 83 1.06 16.75 0.11
N HIS A 84 0.06 16.74 -0.77
CA HIS A 84 -0.45 15.53 -1.43
C HIS A 84 0.63 14.81 -2.24
N VAL A 85 1.47 15.57 -2.93
CA VAL A 85 2.53 15.01 -3.78
C VAL A 85 3.59 14.34 -2.91
N GLN A 86 4.00 14.97 -1.82
CA GLN A 86 5.01 14.40 -0.92
C GLN A 86 4.50 13.14 -0.19
N LYS A 87 3.23 13.11 0.21
CA LYS A 87 2.63 11.90 0.81
C LYS A 87 2.62 10.74 -0.19
N PHE A 88 2.18 10.98 -1.42
CA PHE A 88 2.18 9.95 -2.46
C PHE A 88 3.60 9.48 -2.79
N LEU A 89 4.53 10.43 -2.94
CA LEU A 89 5.93 10.15 -3.22
C LEU A 89 6.53 9.15 -2.22
N GLU A 90 6.25 9.33 -0.93
CA GLU A 90 6.72 8.40 0.11
C GLU A 90 6.17 6.98 -0.10
N ALA A 91 4.87 6.84 -0.40
CA ALA A 91 4.26 5.55 -0.66
C ALA A 91 4.77 4.90 -1.96
N PHE A 92 5.03 5.71 -2.99
CA PHE A 92 5.60 5.25 -4.26
C PHE A 92 7.01 4.69 -4.06
N VAL A 93 7.90 5.46 -3.41
CA VAL A 93 9.28 5.03 -3.10
C VAL A 93 9.29 3.81 -2.18
N PHE A 94 8.37 3.74 -1.21
CA PHE A 94 8.20 2.54 -0.40
C PHE A 94 7.79 1.32 -1.24
N GLY A 95 6.94 1.53 -2.25
CA GLY A 95 6.53 0.53 -3.22
C GLY A 95 7.65 -0.02 -4.12
N ASP A 96 8.79 0.66 -4.28
CA ASP A 96 9.95 0.13 -5.00
C ASP A 96 10.48 -1.18 -4.37
N ALA A 97 10.23 -1.36 -3.06
CA ALA A 97 10.58 -2.58 -2.34
C ALA A 97 9.59 -3.73 -2.57
N LEU A 98 8.47 -3.52 -3.28
CA LEU A 98 7.39 -4.48 -3.38
C LEU A 98 7.82 -5.79 -4.05
N ALA A 99 8.46 -5.69 -5.22
CA ALA A 99 9.01 -6.85 -5.93
C ALA A 99 9.99 -7.66 -5.07
N PRO A 100 11.09 -7.08 -4.53
CA PRO A 100 12.01 -7.82 -3.67
C PRO A 100 11.35 -8.33 -2.39
N PHE A 101 10.38 -7.60 -1.83
CA PHE A 101 9.60 -8.05 -0.67
C PHE A 101 8.83 -9.33 -0.97
N TRP A 102 8.30 -9.46 -2.19
CA TRP A 102 7.64 -10.67 -2.67
C TRP A 102 8.59 -11.66 -3.38
N GLY A 103 9.91 -11.48 -3.27
CA GLY A 103 10.90 -12.40 -3.81
C GLY A 103 11.09 -12.33 -5.33
N ASP A 104 10.53 -11.33 -6.00
CA ASP A 104 10.83 -11.01 -7.39
C ASP A 104 12.08 -10.10 -7.44
N TYR A 105 13.23 -10.71 -7.65
CA TYR A 105 14.50 -10.00 -7.80
C TYR A 105 14.83 -9.68 -9.26
N GLU A 106 14.08 -10.24 -10.23
CA GLU A 106 14.33 -10.05 -11.66
C GLU A 106 13.86 -8.66 -12.13
N SER A 107 12.86 -8.10 -11.46
CA SER A 107 12.33 -6.77 -11.76
C SER A 107 13.15 -5.61 -11.14
N ILE A 108 14.22 -5.91 -10.38
CA ILE A 108 15.06 -4.87 -9.77
C ILE A 108 15.95 -4.27 -10.85
N GLU A 109 15.61 -3.06 -11.29
CA GLU A 109 16.46 -2.31 -12.22
C GLU A 109 17.80 -1.95 -11.56
N GLY A 110 18.87 -2.58 -12.04
CA GLY A 110 20.23 -2.16 -11.79
C GLY A 110 20.63 -0.91 -12.60
N PRO A 111 21.86 -0.40 -12.38
CA PRO A 111 22.41 0.65 -13.22
C PRO A 111 22.47 0.20 -14.69
N ARG A 112 22.23 1.12 -15.62
CA ARG A 112 22.56 0.90 -17.04
C ARG A 112 24.09 0.86 -17.21
N ASP A 113 24.56 0.28 -18.32
CA ASP A 113 25.99 0.02 -18.56
C ASP A 113 26.91 1.26 -18.39
N ASP A 114 26.35 2.48 -18.50
CA ASP A 114 27.02 3.77 -18.37
C ASP A 114 26.50 4.65 -17.22
N GLU A 115 25.59 4.16 -16.38
CA GLU A 115 24.95 4.94 -15.31
C GLU A 115 25.66 4.69 -13.96
N SER A 116 26.07 5.77 -13.30
CA SER A 116 26.55 5.71 -11.91
C SER A 116 25.38 5.50 -10.93
N TRP A 117 25.68 5.02 -9.72
CA TRP A 117 24.66 4.88 -8.67
C TRP A 117 24.01 6.22 -8.26
N GLU A 118 24.73 7.33 -8.38
CA GLU A 118 24.18 8.67 -8.15
C GLU A 118 23.16 9.04 -9.23
N GLU A 119 23.45 8.74 -10.49
CA GLU A 119 22.52 8.93 -11.62
C GLU A 119 21.29 8.04 -11.49
N VAL A 120 21.44 6.77 -11.08
CA VAL A 120 20.30 5.88 -10.76
C VAL A 120 19.42 6.51 -9.69
N ALA A 121 20.02 6.99 -8.59
CA ALA A 121 19.27 7.60 -7.50
C ALA A 121 18.55 8.89 -7.93
N GLN A 122 19.19 9.70 -8.77
CA GLN A 122 18.60 10.92 -9.31
C GLN A 122 17.45 10.62 -10.28
N ARG A 123 17.62 9.64 -11.17
CA ARG A 123 16.58 9.17 -12.09
C ARG A 123 15.36 8.67 -11.33
N ARG A 124 15.54 7.77 -10.37
CA ARG A 124 14.44 7.24 -9.54
C ARG A 124 13.70 8.36 -8.80
N ARG A 125 14.43 9.35 -8.27
CA ARG A 125 13.81 10.52 -7.64
C ARG A 125 12.95 11.30 -8.63
N SER A 126 13.45 11.58 -9.83
CA SER A 126 12.71 12.30 -10.86
C SER A 126 11.48 11.52 -11.36
N GLU A 127 11.59 10.20 -11.54
CA GLU A 127 10.47 9.32 -11.87
C GLU A 127 9.40 9.35 -10.78
N ALA A 128 9.79 9.23 -9.51
CA ALA A 128 8.87 9.25 -8.40
C ALA A 128 8.17 10.62 -8.22
N GLU A 129 8.88 11.73 -8.45
CA GLU A 129 8.28 13.07 -8.45
C GLU A 129 7.28 13.28 -9.60
N ALA A 130 7.57 12.74 -10.78
CA ALA A 130 6.65 12.79 -11.91
C ALA A 130 5.40 11.95 -11.62
N ALA A 131 5.57 10.71 -11.15
CA ALA A 131 4.49 9.82 -10.76
C ALA A 131 3.59 10.45 -9.69
N ALA A 132 4.16 11.13 -8.69
CA ALA A 132 3.39 11.80 -7.64
C ALA A 132 2.56 12.99 -8.16
N LYS A 133 3.08 13.74 -9.15
CA LYS A 133 2.32 14.82 -9.80
C LYS A 133 1.18 14.25 -10.64
N ASP A 134 1.47 13.21 -11.43
CA ASP A 134 0.49 12.55 -12.29
C ASP A 134 -0.62 11.89 -11.47
N ALA A 135 -0.27 11.24 -10.36
CA ALA A 135 -1.24 10.68 -9.42
C ALA A 135 -2.13 11.76 -8.79
N ASN A 136 -1.56 12.91 -8.41
CA ASN A 136 -2.35 14.01 -7.88
C ASN A 136 -3.32 14.59 -8.93
N LEU A 137 -2.91 14.69 -10.20
CA LEU A 137 -3.79 15.10 -11.30
C LEU A 137 -4.88 14.05 -11.57
N ALA A 138 -4.51 12.77 -11.62
CA ALA A 138 -5.46 11.66 -11.79
C ALA A 138 -6.49 11.60 -10.65
N LYS A 139 -6.06 11.87 -9.42
CA LYS A 139 -6.95 11.99 -8.27
C LYS A 139 -7.95 13.13 -8.45
N GLN A 140 -7.51 14.30 -8.94
CA GLN A 140 -8.40 15.44 -9.18
C GLN A 140 -9.41 15.13 -10.29
N SER A 141 -8.98 14.52 -11.41
CA SER A 141 -9.85 14.19 -12.53
C SER A 141 -10.94 13.17 -12.19
N GLY A 142 -10.72 12.30 -11.20
CA GLY A 142 -11.74 11.36 -10.75
C GLY A 142 -12.78 11.92 -9.77
N PHE A 143 -12.64 13.17 -9.32
CA PHE A 143 -13.63 13.81 -8.42
C PHE A 143 -14.27 15.09 -8.97
N TYR A 144 -13.55 15.84 -9.82
CA TYR A 144 -13.99 17.15 -10.27
C TYR A 144 -14.27 17.17 -11.77
N VAL A 145 -15.33 17.90 -12.15
CA VAL A 145 -15.52 18.35 -13.52
C VAL A 145 -14.63 19.57 -13.72
N ASP A 146 -13.84 19.58 -14.77
CA ASP A 146 -12.94 20.69 -15.09
C ASP A 146 -13.26 21.27 -16.47
N ARG A 147 -12.78 22.49 -16.72
CA ARG A 147 -12.87 23.16 -18.01
C ARG A 147 -11.55 23.80 -18.36
N ASP A 148 -10.95 23.36 -19.46
CA ASP A 148 -9.64 23.86 -19.89
C ASP A 148 -9.72 25.26 -20.52
N LYS A 149 -8.55 25.79 -20.91
CA LYS A 149 -8.44 27.12 -21.54
C LYS A 149 -9.12 27.22 -22.90
N SER A 150 -9.28 26.11 -23.62
CA SER A 150 -10.00 26.05 -24.89
C SER A 150 -11.52 25.99 -24.67
N GLY A 151 -11.94 25.72 -23.43
CA GLY A 151 -13.32 25.57 -23.03
C GLY A 151 -13.83 24.13 -23.08
N ALA A 152 -12.96 23.15 -23.36
CA ALA A 152 -13.29 21.73 -23.31
C ALA A 152 -13.57 21.32 -21.86
N ILE A 153 -14.63 20.54 -21.66
CA ILE A 153 -15.06 20.04 -20.35
C ILE A 153 -14.53 18.62 -20.20
N SER A 154 -14.00 18.29 -19.02
CA SER A 154 -13.66 16.92 -18.64
C SER A 154 -14.48 16.49 -17.42
N SER A 155 -14.91 15.23 -17.40
CA SER A 155 -15.73 14.66 -16.34
C SER A 155 -15.13 13.36 -15.78
N PRO A 156 -15.27 13.08 -14.47
CA PRO A 156 -14.89 11.80 -13.88
C PRO A 156 -15.54 10.57 -14.54
N THR A 157 -16.67 10.76 -15.23
CA THR A 157 -17.41 9.70 -15.94
C THR A 157 -16.81 9.36 -17.30
N GLU A 158 -15.87 10.16 -17.81
CA GLU A 158 -15.21 9.96 -19.10
C GLU A 158 -13.86 9.24 -18.95
N ILE A 159 -13.47 8.90 -17.71
CA ILE A 159 -12.25 8.16 -17.44
C ILE A 159 -12.48 6.69 -17.78
N GLU A 160 -11.65 6.16 -18.67
CA GLU A 160 -11.66 4.76 -19.08
C GLU A 160 -11.07 3.83 -18.01
N ALA A 161 -11.41 2.55 -18.11
CA ALA A 161 -11.02 1.52 -17.13
C ALA A 161 -9.53 1.15 -17.14
N GLU A 162 -8.83 1.47 -18.23
CA GLU A 162 -7.52 0.89 -18.55
C GLU A 162 -6.54 1.05 -17.39
N GLN A 163 -5.88 -0.06 -17.02
CA GLN A 163 -4.88 -0.15 -15.96
C GLN A 163 -5.35 0.06 -14.51
N ILE A 164 -6.56 0.56 -14.26
CA ILE A 164 -7.02 0.90 -12.89
C ILE A 164 -7.09 -0.31 -11.98
N GLY A 165 -7.44 -1.48 -12.52
CA GLY A 165 -7.45 -2.74 -11.74
C GLY A 165 -6.07 -3.14 -11.24
N GLU A 166 -5.05 -3.03 -12.10
CA GLU A 166 -3.67 -3.35 -11.76
C GLU A 166 -3.08 -2.31 -10.80
N ASP A 167 -3.33 -1.03 -11.05
CA ASP A 167 -2.92 0.07 -10.15
C ASP A 167 -3.52 -0.11 -8.75
N LEU A 168 -4.80 -0.48 -8.67
CA LEU A 168 -5.48 -0.74 -7.40
C LEU A 168 -4.91 -1.96 -6.68
N GLN A 169 -4.59 -3.03 -7.40
CA GLN A 169 -3.95 -4.21 -6.83
C GLN A 169 -2.57 -3.84 -6.25
N VAL A 170 -1.75 -3.09 -6.99
CA VAL A 170 -0.44 -2.63 -6.51
C VAL A 170 -0.62 -1.76 -5.26
N ALA A 171 -1.55 -0.80 -5.27
CA ALA A 171 -1.82 0.04 -4.11
C ALA A 171 -2.23 -0.80 -2.88
N ALA A 172 -3.06 -1.83 -3.06
CA ALA A 172 -3.43 -2.77 -2.00
C ALA A 172 -2.22 -3.53 -1.45
N GLN A 173 -1.36 -4.05 -2.33
CA GLN A 173 -0.16 -4.80 -1.94
C GLN A 173 0.86 -3.93 -1.19
N VAL A 174 1.04 -2.67 -1.58
CA VAL A 174 1.97 -1.76 -0.90
C VAL A 174 1.45 -1.38 0.50
N VAL A 175 0.13 -1.19 0.67
CA VAL A 175 -0.48 -1.01 2.02
C VAL A 175 -0.31 -2.27 2.86
N GLU A 176 -0.55 -3.45 2.27
CA GLU A 176 -0.36 -4.74 2.94
C GLU A 176 1.10 -4.97 3.36
N MET A 177 2.08 -4.55 2.55
CA MET A 177 3.50 -4.66 2.88
C MET A 177 3.84 -3.97 4.21
N LEU A 178 3.29 -2.78 4.48
CA LEU A 178 3.52 -2.10 5.76
C LEU A 178 2.81 -2.82 6.93
N LEU A 179 1.63 -3.39 6.70
CA LEU A 179 0.93 -4.22 7.69
C LEU A 179 1.73 -5.48 8.04
N ILE A 180 2.29 -6.17 7.03
CA ILE A 180 3.15 -7.34 7.24
C ILE A 180 4.43 -6.96 7.96
N ARG A 181 5.03 -5.81 7.63
CA ARG A 181 6.21 -5.28 8.32
C ARG A 181 5.93 -5.05 9.80
N ASP A 182 4.81 -4.41 10.15
CA ASP A 182 4.40 -4.20 11.55
C ASP A 182 4.09 -5.51 12.26
N HIS A 183 3.38 -6.43 11.59
CA HIS A 183 3.10 -7.75 12.12
C HIS A 183 4.39 -8.51 12.45
N SER A 184 5.37 -8.48 11.53
CA SER A 184 6.68 -9.12 11.72
C SER A 184 7.43 -8.53 12.90
N ARG A 185 7.47 -7.19 13.02
CA ARG A 185 8.02 -6.49 14.18
C ARG A 185 7.38 -6.97 15.49
N MET A 186 6.05 -7.02 15.54
CA MET A 186 5.33 -7.45 16.74
C MET A 186 5.57 -8.92 17.11
N LYS A 187 5.78 -9.78 16.11
CA LYS A 187 5.98 -11.22 16.33
C LYS A 187 7.40 -11.61 16.67
N LEU A 188 8.37 -10.93 16.09
CA LEU A 188 9.77 -11.34 16.14
C LEU A 188 10.59 -10.50 17.11
N ASP A 189 10.24 -9.23 17.27
CA ASP A 189 11.11 -8.25 17.93
C ASP A 189 10.47 -7.57 19.15
N ALA A 190 9.14 -7.43 19.18
CA ALA A 190 8.46 -6.63 20.19
C ALA A 190 8.54 -7.24 21.60
N GLN A 191 8.84 -6.37 22.57
CA GLN A 191 8.81 -6.63 24.01
C GLN A 191 7.47 -6.19 24.63
N THR A 192 6.59 -5.60 23.81
CA THR A 192 5.26 -5.11 24.16
C THR A 192 4.19 -6.13 23.83
N GLU A 193 2.98 -5.93 24.37
CA GLU A 193 1.84 -6.80 24.05
C GLU A 193 1.47 -6.72 22.55
N TYR A 194 0.93 -7.83 22.05
CA TYR A 194 0.58 -7.95 20.64
C TYR A 194 -0.64 -7.08 20.30
N ASP A 195 -0.44 -6.05 19.48
CA ASP A 195 -1.48 -5.10 19.06
C ASP A 195 -1.86 -5.30 17.58
N SER A 196 -2.81 -6.20 17.35
CA SER A 196 -3.16 -6.72 16.02
C SER A 196 -3.63 -5.67 15.00
N THR A 197 -3.31 -5.94 13.73
CA THR A 197 -3.80 -5.25 12.52
C THR A 197 -4.46 -6.21 11.51
N HIS A 198 -4.87 -7.40 11.96
CA HIS A 198 -5.40 -8.46 11.08
C HIS A 198 -6.65 -8.02 10.30
N ALA A 199 -7.51 -7.19 10.88
CA ALA A 199 -8.73 -6.75 10.20
C ALA A 199 -8.40 -5.93 8.94
N GLN A 200 -7.40 -5.04 9.02
CA GLN A 200 -6.94 -4.26 7.87
C GLN A 200 -6.30 -5.15 6.81
N GLN A 201 -5.46 -6.11 7.22
CA GLN A 201 -4.82 -7.01 6.26
C GLN A 201 -5.85 -7.91 5.56
N PHE A 202 -6.79 -8.49 6.32
CA PHE A 202 -7.83 -9.35 5.77
C PHE A 202 -8.73 -8.62 4.76
N ARG A 203 -9.02 -7.33 5.01
CA ARG A 203 -9.75 -6.46 4.08
C ARG A 203 -9.07 -6.33 2.72
N LEU A 204 -7.73 -6.37 2.68
CA LEU A 204 -6.94 -6.19 1.47
C LEU A 204 -6.78 -7.47 0.63
N LEU A 205 -6.76 -8.65 1.26
CA LEU A 205 -6.53 -9.94 0.59
C LEU A 205 -7.30 -10.18 -0.72
N PRO A 206 -8.61 -9.90 -0.83
CA PRO A 206 -9.33 -10.07 -2.11
C PRO A 206 -8.83 -9.19 -3.26
N ILE A 207 -8.10 -8.11 -2.95
CA ILE A 207 -7.64 -7.10 -3.89
C ILE A 207 -6.14 -7.24 -4.13
N SER A 208 -5.34 -7.46 -3.09
CA SER A 208 -3.88 -7.65 -3.20
C SER A 208 -3.51 -9.01 -3.80
N HIS A 209 -4.32 -10.05 -3.54
CA HIS A 209 -4.09 -11.43 -3.94
C HIS A 209 -5.36 -12.10 -4.52
N PRO A 210 -5.92 -11.59 -5.64
CA PRO A 210 -7.23 -12.03 -6.13
C PRO A 210 -7.29 -13.50 -6.56
N GLU A 211 -6.24 -14.02 -7.20
CA GLU A 211 -6.16 -15.44 -7.61
C GLU A 211 -6.15 -16.37 -6.38
N ASP A 212 -5.34 -16.02 -5.38
CA ASP A 212 -5.21 -16.76 -4.14
C ASP A 212 -6.47 -16.70 -3.29
N TRP A 213 -7.08 -15.52 -3.22
CA TRP A 213 -8.35 -15.33 -2.56
C TRP A 213 -9.42 -16.18 -3.23
N ALA A 214 -9.51 -16.19 -4.57
CA ALA A 214 -10.46 -17.05 -5.28
C ALA A 214 -10.28 -18.53 -4.91
N ALA A 215 -9.03 -19.02 -4.83
CA ALA A 215 -8.68 -20.39 -4.44
C ALA A 215 -8.88 -20.71 -2.95
N ALA A 216 -8.98 -19.70 -2.07
CA ALA A 216 -9.13 -19.91 -0.63
C ALA A 216 -10.47 -20.57 -0.27
N SER A 217 -10.44 -21.41 0.76
CA SER A 217 -11.64 -22.08 1.29
C SER A 217 -12.68 -21.07 1.81
N ASN A 218 -13.97 -21.41 1.74
CA ASN A 218 -15.03 -20.56 2.31
C ASN A 218 -14.87 -20.37 3.83
N GLU A 219 -14.35 -21.36 4.55
CA GLU A 219 -14.03 -21.25 5.98
C GLU A 219 -13.02 -20.12 6.24
N PHE A 220 -11.98 -20.01 5.40
CA PHE A 220 -11.02 -18.92 5.49
C PHE A 220 -11.66 -17.55 5.16
N LYS A 221 -12.48 -17.49 4.09
CA LYS A 221 -13.11 -16.25 3.61
C LYS A 221 -14.16 -15.67 4.57
N LEU A 222 -14.91 -16.54 5.24
CA LEU A 222 -15.94 -16.13 6.20
C LEU A 222 -15.35 -15.71 7.55
N GLY A 223 -14.05 -15.94 7.75
CA GLY A 223 -13.41 -15.84 9.06
C GLY A 223 -13.98 -16.88 10.05
N PRO A 224 -13.39 -17.01 11.24
CA PRO A 224 -14.04 -17.77 12.30
C PRO A 224 -15.42 -17.15 12.57
N THR A 225 -16.48 -17.96 12.47
CA THR A 225 -17.90 -17.58 12.56
C THR A 225 -18.35 -17.06 13.94
N GLY A 226 -17.44 -16.53 14.76
CA GLY A 226 -17.72 -16.04 16.10
C GLY A 226 -16.53 -15.31 16.68
N GLY A 227 -16.45 -14.00 16.43
CA GLY A 227 -15.39 -13.14 16.96
C GLY A 227 -14.05 -13.32 16.25
N TYR A 228 -13.41 -12.20 15.91
CA TYR A 228 -11.97 -12.22 15.66
C TYR A 228 -11.31 -12.85 16.90
N PRO A 229 -10.53 -13.93 16.76
CA PRO A 229 -9.98 -14.61 17.90
C PRO A 229 -8.82 -13.76 18.41
N ASP A 230 -9.09 -12.93 19.40
CA ASP A 230 -8.02 -12.31 20.18
C ASP A 230 -7.18 -13.38 20.92
N GLU A 231 -7.70 -14.62 21.07
CA GLU A 231 -7.03 -15.67 21.87
C GLU A 231 -6.76 -17.02 21.15
N LEU A 232 -7.40 -17.34 20.02
CA LEU A 232 -7.12 -18.58 19.28
C LEU A 232 -6.17 -18.36 18.10
N GLY A 233 -4.93 -18.04 18.46
CA GLY A 233 -3.73 -18.32 17.68
C GLY A 233 -3.55 -17.51 16.40
N SER A 234 -3.08 -16.27 16.54
CA SER A 234 -2.44 -15.50 15.46
C SER A 234 -1.56 -16.35 14.55
N ASP A 235 -0.89 -17.37 15.09
CA ASP A 235 0.06 -18.21 14.37
C ASP A 235 -0.61 -19.12 13.32
N ALA A 236 -1.83 -19.58 13.57
CA ALA A 236 -2.61 -20.38 12.63
C ALA A 236 -3.17 -19.52 11.48
N TRP A 237 -3.48 -18.25 11.75
CA TRP A 237 -3.93 -17.30 10.73
C TRP A 237 -2.76 -16.83 9.85
N VAL A 238 -1.64 -16.46 10.47
CA VAL A 238 -0.39 -16.07 9.78
C VAL A 238 0.14 -17.19 8.91
N GLY A 239 0.16 -18.42 9.45
CA GLY A 239 0.52 -19.59 8.65
C GLY A 239 -0.42 -19.80 7.46
N ARG A 240 -1.69 -19.40 7.53
CA ARG A 240 -2.63 -19.48 6.40
C ARG A 240 -2.41 -18.36 5.39
N VAL A 241 -2.25 -17.11 5.82
CA VAL A 241 -1.96 -15.97 4.91
C VAL A 241 -0.60 -16.16 4.24
N LEU A 242 0.47 -16.48 4.97
CA LEU A 242 1.78 -16.73 4.38
C LEU A 242 1.80 -17.96 3.47
N ARG A 243 1.00 -19.00 3.74
CA ARG A 243 0.84 -20.13 2.81
C ARG A 243 0.09 -19.71 1.56
N LEU A 244 -0.94 -18.88 1.70
CA LEU A 244 -1.70 -18.33 0.59
C LEU A 244 -0.75 -17.55 -0.34
N VAL A 245 0.01 -16.62 0.23
CA VAL A 245 0.94 -15.77 -0.53
C VAL A 245 2.13 -16.55 -1.11
N ARG A 246 2.72 -17.51 -0.37
CA ARG A 246 3.81 -18.36 -0.90
C ARG A 246 3.36 -19.31 -2.02
N SER A 247 2.10 -19.75 -2.00
CA SER A 247 1.56 -20.62 -3.07
C SER A 247 1.44 -19.85 -4.39
N SER A 248 1.03 -18.58 -4.31
CA SER A 248 1.02 -17.62 -5.42
C SER A 248 2.38 -17.39 -6.05
N GLN A 249 3.40 -17.13 -5.22
CA GLN A 249 4.77 -16.89 -5.66
C GLN A 249 5.33 -18.09 -6.46
N LEU A 250 5.08 -19.31 -5.98
CA LEU A 250 5.49 -20.52 -6.68
C LEU A 250 4.72 -20.75 -8.00
N ALA A 251 3.51 -20.23 -8.13
CA ALA A 251 2.72 -20.29 -9.35
C ALA A 251 3.16 -19.24 -10.39
N GLN A 252 3.51 -18.02 -9.95
CA GLN A 252 4.03 -16.96 -10.81
C GLN A 252 5.43 -17.28 -11.35
N MET A 253 6.32 -17.84 -10.53
CA MET A 253 7.65 -18.33 -10.96
C MET A 253 7.60 -19.51 -11.94
N ARG A 254 6.44 -20.17 -12.12
CA ARG A 254 6.25 -21.30 -13.04
C ARG A 254 5.58 -20.91 -14.35
N ARG A 255 5.18 -19.64 -14.55
CA ARG A 255 4.66 -19.19 -15.84
C ARG A 255 5.84 -19.10 -16.83
N PRO A 256 5.87 -19.89 -17.92
CA PRO A 256 6.90 -19.73 -18.93
C PRO A 256 6.79 -18.32 -19.53
N ALA A 257 7.94 -17.67 -19.76
CA ALA A 257 8.03 -16.37 -20.43
C ALA A 257 7.46 -16.47 -21.86
N THR A 258 6.15 -16.38 -22.02
CA THR A 258 5.50 -16.39 -23.32
C THR A 258 5.51 -14.98 -23.91
N GLY A 259 6.51 -14.73 -24.75
CA GLY A 259 6.31 -14.04 -26.02
C GLY A 259 6.43 -12.51 -26.04
N ARG A 260 7.67 -12.00 -26.15
CA ARG A 260 7.93 -10.85 -27.03
C ARG A 260 8.32 -11.37 -28.41
N CYS A 261 7.32 -11.54 -29.27
CA CYS A 261 7.53 -11.70 -30.70
C CYS A 261 7.61 -10.31 -31.35
N ARG A 262 8.67 -10.15 -32.15
CA ARG A 262 9.01 -9.10 -33.10
C ARG A 262 7.83 -8.32 -33.71
N SER A 263 8.01 -7.00 -33.79
CA SER A 263 7.90 -6.22 -35.03
C SER A 263 8.78 -4.98 -34.91
#